data_AF-A0A5A7NKJ2-F1
#
_entry.id   AF-A0A5A7NKJ2-F1
#
_cell.length_a   1.000
_cell.length_b   1.000
_cell.length_c   1.000
_cell.angle_alpha   90.00
_cell.angle_beta   90.00
_cell.angle_gamma   90.00
#
_symmetry.space_group_name_H-M   'P 1'
#
loop_
_entity.id
_entity.type
_entity.pdbx_description
1 polymer ?
#
loop_
_entity_poly.entity_id
_entity_poly.type
_entity_poly.pdbx_seq_one_letter_code
_entity_poly.pdbx_strand_id
1 'polypeptide(L)'
;MTSLKIGEKGSEDELVLTANDRSAFKVPEPVDEEPQIDVMEREVWLKIVTSHFRDGYKWRFTDGGDKPFTADMEDAEFLNQALEGKIALSANDTLRCQIREEQKLTSAGLTKEVKVVKVIEHIPGAKQFRLL
;
A
#
# COMPACT_ATOMS: atom_id res chain seq x y z
N MET A 1 4.26 -53.53 -18.37
CA MET A 1 4.86 -52.63 -17.36
C MET A 1 5.67 -51.59 -18.13
N THR A 2 5.20 -50.36 -18.16
CA THR A 2 5.86 -49.27 -18.91
C THR A 2 6.89 -48.62 -17.99
N SER A 3 8.17 -48.79 -18.28
CA SER A 3 9.27 -48.13 -17.58
C SER A 3 10.00 -47.18 -18.54
N LEU A 4 10.48 -46.07 -18.00
CA LEU A 4 11.30 -45.10 -18.73
C LEU A 4 12.73 -45.20 -18.21
N LYS A 5 13.67 -45.43 -19.12
CA LYS A 5 15.10 -45.56 -18.80
C LYS A 5 15.82 -44.31 -19.27
N ILE A 6 16.63 -43.72 -18.40
CA ILE A 6 17.43 -42.53 -18.68
C ILE A 6 18.88 -42.89 -18.36
N GLY A 7 19.77 -42.78 -19.35
CA GLY A 7 21.19 -43.12 -19.22
C GLY A 7 21.65 -44.17 -20.24
N GLU A 8 22.94 -44.48 -20.20
CA GLU A 8 23.53 -45.54 -21.03
C GLU A 8 23.13 -46.91 -20.49
N LYS A 9 22.67 -47.80 -21.37
CA LYS A 9 22.14 -49.11 -20.98
C LYS A 9 23.23 -49.95 -20.33
N GLY A 10 23.09 -50.26 -19.04
CA GLY A 10 24.04 -51.05 -18.27
C GLY A 10 25.18 -50.26 -17.60
N SER A 11 25.14 -48.92 -17.60
CA SER A 11 26.05 -48.10 -16.79
C SER A 11 25.55 -47.98 -15.34
N GLU A 12 26.44 -47.63 -14.41
CA GLU A 12 26.07 -47.34 -13.01
C GLU A 12 25.10 -46.15 -12.88
N ASP A 13 25.05 -45.30 -13.91
CA ASP A 13 24.18 -44.12 -13.99
C ASP A 13 22.82 -44.39 -14.68
N GLU A 14 22.48 -45.66 -14.99
CA GLU A 14 21.18 -46.00 -15.60
C GLU A 14 20.03 -45.82 -14.60
N LEU A 15 19.23 -44.77 -14.80
CA LEU A 15 18.08 -44.47 -13.98
C LEU A 15 16.82 -45.09 -14.59
N VAL A 16 16.12 -45.94 -13.83
CA VAL A 16 14.88 -46.61 -14.27
C VAL A 16 13.69 -46.02 -13.51
N LEU A 17 12.89 -45.23 -14.21
CA LEU A 17 11.63 -44.70 -13.70
C LEU A 17 10.50 -45.71 -13.95
N THR A 18 9.71 -45.94 -12.93
CA THR A 18 8.58 -46.86 -12.89
C THR A 18 7.29 -46.12 -12.52
N ALA A 19 6.16 -46.82 -12.62
CA ALA A 19 4.87 -46.27 -12.20
C ALA A 19 4.83 -45.88 -10.70
N ASN A 20 5.70 -46.48 -9.87
CA ASN A 20 5.79 -46.16 -8.44
C ASN A 20 6.43 -44.78 -8.19
N ASP A 21 7.22 -44.26 -9.13
CA ASP A 21 7.86 -42.94 -9.01
C ASP A 21 6.87 -41.79 -9.25
N ARG A 22 5.64 -42.09 -9.70
CA ARG A 22 4.60 -41.10 -10.00
C ARG A 22 4.27 -40.17 -8.83
N SER A 23 4.41 -40.65 -7.59
CA SER A 23 4.18 -39.83 -6.40
C SER A 23 5.20 -38.70 -6.23
N ALA A 24 6.45 -38.91 -6.66
CA ALA A 24 7.54 -37.94 -6.55
C ALA A 24 7.41 -36.79 -7.57
N PHE A 25 6.63 -36.97 -8.64
CA PHE A 25 6.34 -35.93 -9.64
C PHE A 25 5.13 -35.06 -9.27
N LYS A 26 4.54 -35.25 -8.08
CA LYS A 26 3.54 -34.33 -7.57
C LYS A 26 4.25 -33.04 -7.17
N VAL A 27 4.10 -32.00 -7.99
CA VAL A 27 4.47 -30.64 -7.62
C VAL A 27 3.69 -30.30 -6.33
N PRO A 28 4.35 -29.92 -5.23
CA PRO A 28 3.66 -29.43 -4.05
C PRO A 28 2.73 -28.29 -4.46
N GLU A 29 1.54 -28.20 -3.87
CA GLU A 29 0.72 -27.01 -4.07
C GLU A 29 1.55 -25.79 -3.64
N PRO A 30 1.60 -24.71 -4.44
CA PRO A 30 2.26 -23.49 -4.01
C PRO A 30 1.61 -23.08 -2.69
N VAL A 31 2.41 -23.06 -1.63
CA VAL A 31 1.95 -22.50 -0.36
C VAL A 31 1.87 -21.01 -0.62
N ASP A 32 0.67 -20.47 -0.77
CA ASP A 32 0.46 -19.03 -0.80
C ASP A 32 1.00 -18.50 0.54
N GLU A 33 2.19 -17.89 0.52
CA GLU A 33 2.74 -17.25 1.71
C GLU A 33 1.76 -16.17 2.13
N GLU A 34 1.21 -16.31 3.34
CA GLU A 34 0.31 -15.30 3.89
C GLU A 34 1.05 -13.94 3.94
N PRO A 35 0.42 -12.85 3.47
CA PRO A 35 1.07 -11.55 3.50
C PRO A 35 1.39 -11.15 4.93
N GLN A 36 2.62 -10.71 5.19
CA GLN A 36 2.95 -10.07 6.45
C GLN A 36 2.40 -8.64 6.43
N ILE A 37 1.47 -8.35 7.35
CA ILE A 37 0.82 -7.04 7.47
C ILE A 37 1.32 -6.35 8.74
N ASP A 38 1.77 -5.11 8.61
CA ASP A 38 2.09 -4.24 9.72
C ASP A 38 1.20 -3.00 9.69
N VAL A 39 0.65 -2.61 10.84
CA VAL A 39 -0.26 -1.46 10.97
C VAL A 39 0.27 -0.53 12.04
N MET A 40 0.51 0.72 11.65
CA MET A 40 1.01 1.77 12.53
C MET A 40 0.05 2.96 12.52
N GLU A 41 -0.26 3.48 13.71
CA GLU A 41 -0.96 4.76 13.86
C GLU A 41 -0.04 5.81 14.49
N ARG A 42 -0.05 7.02 13.93
CA ARG A 42 0.76 8.14 14.44
C ARG A 42 0.14 9.49 14.16
N GLU A 43 0.48 10.47 14.98
CA GLU A 43 0.24 11.88 14.66
C GLU A 43 1.36 12.44 13.79
N VAL A 44 1.00 13.24 12.78
CA VAL A 44 1.97 13.84 11.85
C VAL A 44 1.45 15.16 11.30
N TRP A 45 2.38 16.06 10.93
CA TRP A 45 2.08 17.27 10.18
C TRP A 45 2.14 17.00 8.68
N LEU A 46 1.08 17.35 7.96
CA LEU A 46 0.95 17.14 6.51
C LEU A 46 0.64 18.47 5.81
N LYS A 47 1.36 18.75 4.72
CA LYS A 47 0.97 19.80 3.77
C LYS A 47 0.11 19.22 2.66
N ILE A 48 -0.97 19.92 2.31
CA ILE A 48 -1.85 19.52 1.21
C ILE A 48 -1.16 19.81 -0.12
N VAL A 49 -0.93 18.79 -0.95
CA VAL A 49 -0.49 18.97 -2.35
C VAL A 49 -1.69 18.97 -3.27
N THR A 50 -2.64 18.06 -3.04
CA THR A 50 -3.90 17.98 -3.79
C THR A 50 -4.99 17.42 -2.90
N SER A 51 -6.14 18.09 -2.84
CA SER A 51 -7.33 17.66 -2.10
C SER A 51 -8.44 17.24 -3.07
N HIS A 52 -9.22 16.23 -2.67
CA HIS A 52 -10.36 15.73 -3.44
C HIS A 52 -11.58 15.56 -2.54
N PHE A 53 -12.67 16.25 -2.85
CA PHE A 53 -13.90 16.21 -2.03
C PHE A 53 -14.90 15.14 -2.47
N ARG A 54 -14.53 14.31 -3.44
CA ARG A 54 -15.36 13.20 -3.93
C ARG A 54 -14.76 11.89 -3.46
N ASP A 55 -15.62 10.98 -3.03
CA ASP A 55 -15.23 9.63 -2.63
C ASP A 55 -14.50 8.89 -3.77
N GLY A 56 -13.55 8.04 -3.38
CA GLY A 56 -12.76 7.23 -4.30
C GLY A 56 -11.54 7.93 -4.92
N TYR A 57 -11.33 9.22 -4.66
CA TYR A 57 -10.12 9.94 -5.07
C TYR A 57 -9.15 10.13 -3.90
N LYS A 58 -7.91 9.68 -4.09
CA LYS A 58 -6.86 9.84 -3.08
C LYS A 58 -6.37 11.28 -3.00
N TRP A 59 -6.21 11.78 -1.79
CA TRP A 59 -5.53 13.04 -1.53
C TRP A 59 -4.03 12.86 -1.69
N ARG A 60 -3.32 13.96 -1.96
CA ARG A 60 -1.87 13.97 -2.03
C ARG A 60 -1.31 14.90 -0.97
N PHE A 61 -0.38 14.39 -0.17
CA PHE A 61 0.25 15.10 0.94
C PHE A 61 1.77 15.01 0.87
N THR A 62 2.46 15.88 1.60
CA THR A 62 3.86 15.72 1.98
C THR A 62 3.99 15.97 3.48
N ASP A 63 4.82 15.17 4.15
CA ASP A 63 5.22 15.33 5.55
C ASP A 63 6.58 16.04 5.67
N GLY A 64 7.06 16.67 4.59
CA GLY A 64 8.37 17.30 4.49
C GLY A 64 9.47 16.39 3.94
N GLY A 65 9.16 15.12 3.66
CA GLY A 65 10.06 14.22 2.94
C GLY A 65 10.21 14.56 1.45
N ASP A 66 11.15 13.87 0.79
CA ASP A 66 11.54 14.14 -0.61
C ASP A 66 10.40 13.98 -1.63
N LYS A 67 9.41 13.13 -1.34
CA LYS A 67 8.32 12.82 -2.26
C LYS A 67 6.96 12.93 -1.58
N PRO A 68 5.99 13.63 -2.21
CA PRO A 68 4.61 13.55 -1.77
C PRO A 68 4.05 12.12 -1.92
N PHE A 69 3.16 11.74 -1.02
CA PHE A 69 2.47 10.46 -1.02
C PHE A 69 0.95 10.66 -1.14
N THR A 70 0.25 9.59 -1.51
CA THR A 70 -1.21 9.58 -1.60
C THR A 70 -1.83 8.95 -0.35
N ALA A 71 -2.93 9.51 0.13
CA ALA A 71 -3.67 8.95 1.24
C ALA A 71 -5.18 9.07 1.03
N ASP A 72 -5.93 8.16 1.63
CA ASP A 72 -7.38 8.26 1.70
C ASP A 72 -7.78 9.15 2.89
N MET A 73 -8.79 9.99 2.71
CA MET A 73 -9.32 10.86 3.77
C MET A 73 -10.56 10.20 4.37
N GLU A 74 -10.44 9.63 5.58
CA GLU A 74 -11.54 8.95 6.28
C GLU A 74 -12.23 9.86 7.31
N ASP A 75 -11.70 11.06 7.56
CA ASP A 75 -12.32 12.05 8.44
C ASP A 75 -13.54 12.72 7.77
N ALA A 76 -14.69 12.06 7.93
CA ALA A 76 -15.97 12.55 7.41
C ALA A 76 -16.38 13.90 8.01
N GLU A 77 -16.04 14.17 9.28
CA GLU A 77 -16.40 15.43 9.92
C GLU A 77 -15.66 16.60 9.26
N PHE A 78 -14.34 16.47 9.08
CA PHE A 78 -13.52 17.46 8.40
C PHE A 78 -13.95 17.66 6.94
N LEU A 79 -14.22 16.56 6.21
CA LEU A 79 -14.71 16.63 4.84
C LEU A 79 -16.05 17.39 4.74
N ASN A 80 -16.99 17.11 5.64
CA ASN A 80 -18.27 17.79 5.67
C ASN A 80 -18.11 19.29 5.96
N GLN A 81 -17.23 19.67 6.90
CA GLN A 81 -16.94 21.09 7.15
C GLN A 81 -16.38 21.79 5.90
N ALA A 82 -15.53 21.12 5.11
CA ALA A 82 -15.00 21.68 3.88
C ALA A 82 -16.06 21.79 2.78
N LEU A 83 -16.90 20.77 2.63
CA LEU A 83 -18.01 20.74 1.66
C LEU A 83 -19.07 21.81 1.95
N GLU A 84 -19.37 22.04 3.23
CA GLU A 84 -20.30 23.09 3.68
C GLU A 84 -19.68 24.50 3.63
N GLY A 85 -18.40 24.62 3.27
CA GLY A 85 -17.68 25.90 3.19
C GLY A 85 -17.34 26.52 4.55
N LYS A 86 -17.44 25.76 5.64
CA LYS A 86 -17.02 26.19 6.99
C LYS A 86 -15.50 26.33 7.08
N ILE A 87 -14.77 25.49 6.34
CA ILE A 87 -13.32 25.59 6.17
C ILE A 87 -12.98 25.72 4.69
N ALA A 88 -12.03 26.61 4.37
CA ALA A 88 -11.50 26.75 3.03
C ALA A 88 -10.11 26.14 2.97
N LEU A 89 -9.91 25.17 2.08
CA LEU A 89 -8.63 24.50 1.91
C LEU A 89 -7.83 25.11 0.75
N SER A 90 -6.53 25.21 0.96
CA SER A 90 -5.57 25.58 -0.07
C SER A 90 -4.39 24.61 -0.12
N ALA A 91 -3.67 24.56 -1.24
CA ALA A 91 -2.43 23.79 -1.37
C ALA A 91 -1.28 24.31 -0.49
N ASN A 92 -1.46 25.42 0.22
CA ASN A 92 -0.49 25.94 1.18
C ASN A 92 -0.85 25.62 2.64
N ASP A 93 -1.99 24.95 2.87
CA ASP A 93 -2.45 24.64 4.21
C ASP A 93 -1.68 23.47 4.79
N THR A 94 -1.53 23.50 6.12
CA THR A 94 -0.89 22.44 6.89
C THR A 94 -1.91 21.86 7.86
N LEU A 95 -1.97 20.53 7.94
CA LEU A 95 -2.86 19.78 8.81
C LEU A 95 -2.04 18.99 9.82
N ARG A 96 -2.45 18.99 11.10
CA ARG A 96 -2.03 17.97 12.05
C ARG A 96 -3.04 16.84 11.97
N CYS A 97 -2.58 15.64 11.64
CA CYS A 97 -3.44 14.50 11.40
C CYS A 97 -3.03 13.31 12.26
N GLN A 98 -4.02 12.54 12.71
CA GLN A 98 -3.81 11.13 13.05
C GLN A 98 -3.92 10.32 11.76
N ILE A 99 -2.88 9.56 11.44
CA ILE A 99 -2.85 8.69 10.27
C ILE A 99 -2.73 7.21 10.68
N ARG A 100 -3.25 6.34 9.83
CA ARG A 100 -3.01 4.90 9.85
C ARG A 100 -2.22 4.52 8.61
N GLU A 101 -1.11 3.82 8.80
CA GLU A 101 -0.28 3.27 7.75
C GLU A 101 -0.35 1.75 7.81
N GLU A 102 -0.68 1.12 6.69
CA GLU A 102 -0.73 -0.33 6.55
C GLU A 102 0.32 -0.75 5.51
N GLN A 103 1.28 -1.57 5.92
CA GLN A 103 2.30 -2.13 5.04
C GLN A 103 2.03 -3.60 4.81
N LYS A 104 2.05 -4.03 3.56
CA LYS A 104 1.91 -5.45 3.19
C LYS A 104 3.16 -5.91 2.48
N LEU A 105 3.81 -6.91 3.06
CA LEU A 105 4.91 -7.64 2.44
C LEU A 105 4.37 -8.94 1.86
N THR A 106 4.53 -9.09 0.55
CA THR A 106 4.15 -10.28 -0.22
C THR A 106 5.33 -10.76 -1.04
N SER A 107 5.23 -11.94 -1.64
CA SER A 107 6.18 -12.42 -2.66
C SER A 107 6.31 -11.47 -3.86
N ALA A 108 5.28 -10.65 -4.14
CA ALA A 108 5.29 -9.64 -5.20
C ALA A 108 5.96 -8.31 -4.81
N GLY A 109 6.21 -8.09 -3.50
CA GLY A 109 6.90 -6.90 -2.99
C GLY A 109 6.22 -6.24 -1.79
N LEU A 110 6.70 -5.04 -1.47
CA LEU A 110 6.25 -4.21 -0.36
C LEU A 110 5.30 -3.12 -0.86
N THR A 111 4.08 -3.10 -0.33
CA THR A 111 3.10 -2.05 -0.58
C THR A 111 2.77 -1.30 0.71
N LYS A 112 2.35 -0.03 0.57
CA LYS A 112 1.98 0.83 1.68
C LYS A 112 0.69 1.58 1.34
N GLU A 113 -0.28 1.51 2.24
CA GLU A 113 -1.50 2.30 2.20
C GLU A 113 -1.49 3.29 3.37
N VAL A 114 -1.94 4.52 3.13
CA VAL A 114 -2.00 5.57 4.16
C VAL A 114 -3.39 6.15 4.19
N LYS A 115 -3.92 6.32 5.40
CA LYS A 115 -5.25 6.86 5.66
C LYS A 115 -5.15 7.98 6.68
N VAL A 116 -5.75 9.12 6.37
CA VAL A 116 -5.98 10.19 7.35
C VAL A 116 -7.26 9.84 8.09
N VAL A 117 -7.10 9.37 9.33
CA VAL A 117 -8.22 8.93 10.18
C VAL A 117 -8.90 10.13 10.82
N LYS A 118 -8.11 11.15 11.20
CA LYS A 118 -8.62 12.37 11.83
C LYS A 118 -7.72 13.57 11.58
N VAL A 119 -8.32 14.72 11.29
CA VAL A 119 -7.65 16.02 11.30
C VAL A 119 -7.82 16.64 12.69
N ILE A 120 -6.71 16.83 13.39
CA ILE A 120 -6.64 17.37 14.74
C ILE A 120 -6.58 18.90 14.69
N GLU A 121 -5.83 19.44 13.73
CA GLU A 121 -5.60 20.88 13.59
C GLU A 121 -5.47 21.27 12.12
N HIS A 122 -6.06 22.41 11.73
CA HIS A 122 -5.90 23.01 10.40
C HIS A 122 -5.27 24.39 10.54
N ILE A 123 -4.09 24.55 9.93
CA ILE A 123 -3.36 25.81 9.84
C ILE A 123 -3.48 26.34 8.41
N PRO A 124 -4.24 27.42 8.17
CA PRO A 124 -4.35 28.03 6.86
C PRO A 124 -3.00 28.52 6.35
N GLY A 125 -2.70 28.25 5.08
CA GLY A 125 -1.52 28.77 4.41
C GLY A 125 -1.55 30.30 4.29
N ALA A 126 -0.36 30.91 4.26
CA ALA A 126 -0.25 32.36 4.05
C ALA A 126 -0.89 32.76 2.72
N LYS A 127 -1.91 33.62 2.77
CA LYS A 127 -2.52 34.19 1.58
C LYS A 127 -1.65 35.36 1.13
N GLN A 128 -1.01 35.23 -0.04
CA GLN A 128 -0.32 36.37 -0.64
C GLN A 128 -1.39 37.37 -1.12
N PHE A 129 -1.59 38.44 -0.37
CA PHE A 129 -2.38 39.57 -0.83
C PHE A 129 -1.61 40.26 -1.96
N ARG A 130 -2.20 40.27 -3.16
CA ARG A 130 -1.74 41.14 -4.24
C ARG A 130 -2.20 42.55 -3.85
N LEU A 131 -1.28 43.39 -3.37
CA LEU A 131 -1.56 44.83 -3.25
C LEU A 131 -1.88 45.33 -4.67
N LEU A 132 -3.08 45.87 -4.85
CA LEU A 132 -3.53 46.57 -6.05
C LEU A 132 -3.03 48.02 -6.03
#